data_AF-D2Q4N6-F1
#
_entry.id   AF-D2Q4N6-F1
#
_cell.length_a   1.000
_cell.length_b   1.000
_cell.length_c   1.000
_cell.angle_alpha   90.00
_cell.angle_beta   90.00
_cell.angle_gamma   90.00
#
_symmetry.space_group_name_H-M   'P 1'
#
loop_
_entity.id
_entity.type
_entity.pdbx_description
1 polymer ?
#
loop_
_entity_poly.entity_id
_entity_poly.type
_entity_poly.pdbx_seq_one_letter_code
_entity_poly.pdbx_strand_id
1 'polypeptide(L)'
;MVNAVLFPSRWTLPEARSLAAQLRHTATTAAEYDGLELFGALTEYLDDLYGGAGFDRLLPEPERTALAGRIQAVRGRSGPAPVELDEHGVPVDLSATEADPRLDQPVNAAVTLLEGRRLAAELATAGDWQGELGGCLQALYTYLDQLYGGPGAFTELLTPEERAQVAAGAPSR
;
A
#
# COMPACT_ATOMS: atom_id res chain seq x y z
N MET A 1 -16.37 11.98 14.40
CA MET A 1 -15.54 10.98 13.71
C MET A 1 -14.71 11.74 12.70
N VAL A 2 -13.39 11.64 12.77
CA VAL A 2 -12.47 12.36 11.86
C VAL A 2 -12.14 11.40 10.73
N ASN A 3 -12.50 11.74 9.49
CA ASN A 3 -12.09 10.97 8.32
C ASN A 3 -10.56 11.03 8.22
N ALA A 4 -9.90 9.88 8.15
CA ALA A 4 -8.45 9.82 8.08
C ALA A 4 -8.01 10.36 6.71
N VAL A 5 -7.32 11.50 6.72
CA VAL A 5 -6.68 12.10 5.54
C VAL A 5 -5.51 11.21 5.13
N LEU A 6 -5.38 10.94 3.83
CA LEU A 6 -4.24 10.20 3.27
C LEU A 6 -3.06 11.17 3.03
N PHE A 7 -2.48 11.72 4.10
CA PHE A 7 -1.36 12.65 3.96
C PHE A 7 -0.18 11.99 3.22
N PRO A 8 0.38 12.60 2.16
CA PRO A 8 0.31 14.03 1.79
C PRO A 8 -0.86 14.47 0.91
N SER A 9 -1.73 13.58 0.44
CA SER A 9 -2.95 13.96 -0.28
C SER A 9 -3.93 14.73 0.61
N ARG A 10 -4.71 15.59 -0.03
CA ARG A 10 -5.83 16.31 0.57
C ARG A 10 -7.11 15.48 0.59
N TRP A 11 -7.17 14.41 -0.19
CA TRP A 11 -8.31 13.50 -0.22
C TRP A 11 -8.35 12.64 1.05
N THR A 12 -9.55 12.46 1.57
CA THR A 12 -9.82 11.37 2.51
C THR A 12 -9.90 10.04 1.75
N LEU A 13 -9.70 8.93 2.45
CA LEU A 13 -9.78 7.60 1.83
C LEU A 13 -11.13 7.34 1.10
N PRO A 14 -12.31 7.66 1.67
CA PRO A 14 -13.58 7.51 0.95
C PRO A 14 -13.67 8.37 -0.32
N GLU A 15 -13.16 9.61 -0.28
CA GLU A 15 -13.12 10.50 -1.46
C GLU A 15 -12.19 9.93 -2.53
N ALA A 16 -10.98 9.51 -2.15
CA ALA A 16 -10.01 8.91 -3.08
C ALA A 16 -10.58 7.66 -3.77
N ARG A 17 -11.27 6.78 -3.03
CA ARG A 17 -11.95 5.61 -3.62
C ARG A 17 -13.08 5.98 -4.58
N SER A 18 -13.89 6.97 -4.23
CA SER A 18 -14.97 7.45 -5.10
C SER A 18 -14.45 8.11 -6.38
N LEU A 19 -13.40 8.94 -6.25
CA LEU A 19 -12.80 9.68 -7.35
C LEU A 19 -11.98 8.77 -8.26
N ALA A 20 -11.18 7.85 -7.73
CA ALA A 20 -10.40 6.91 -8.53
C ALA A 20 -11.28 6.11 -9.51
N ALA A 21 -12.45 5.66 -9.05
CA ALA A 21 -13.41 4.97 -9.91
C ALA A 21 -13.91 5.85 -11.09
N GLN A 22 -14.11 7.15 -10.86
CA GLN A 22 -14.57 8.09 -11.88
C GLN A 22 -13.44 8.49 -12.84
N LEU A 23 -12.23 8.66 -12.31
CA LEU A 23 -11.05 9.10 -13.04
C LEU A 23 -10.52 8.07 -14.05
N ARG A 24 -10.91 6.79 -13.94
CA ARG A 24 -10.59 5.76 -14.95
C ARG A 24 -11.01 6.16 -16.37
N HIS A 25 -12.10 6.90 -16.52
CA HIS A 25 -12.55 7.38 -17.83
C HIS A 25 -11.85 8.68 -18.27
N THR A 26 -11.07 9.30 -17.38
CA THR A 26 -10.33 10.54 -17.60
C THR A 26 -8.84 10.27 -17.83
N ALA A 27 -8.33 9.12 -17.40
CA ALA A 27 -6.96 8.70 -17.63
C ALA A 27 -6.66 8.62 -19.13
N THR A 28 -5.53 9.18 -19.52
CA THR A 28 -5.05 9.30 -20.91
C THR A 28 -3.66 8.71 -21.10
N THR A 29 -2.90 8.52 -20.02
CA THR A 29 -1.55 7.96 -20.05
C THR A 29 -1.49 6.60 -19.33
N ALA A 30 -0.50 5.77 -19.68
CA ALA A 30 -0.29 4.49 -19.00
C ALA A 30 -0.09 4.67 -17.50
N ALA A 31 0.77 5.63 -17.09
CA ALA A 31 1.02 5.95 -15.68
C ALA A 31 -0.25 6.32 -14.90
N GLU A 32 -1.17 7.08 -15.51
CA GLU A 32 -2.46 7.42 -14.91
C GLU A 32 -3.35 6.18 -14.71
N TYR A 33 -3.46 5.31 -15.73
CA TYR A 33 -4.21 4.07 -15.62
C TYR A 33 -3.60 3.13 -14.57
N ASP A 34 -2.29 2.92 -14.64
CA ASP A 34 -1.55 2.05 -13.73
C ASP A 34 -1.65 2.55 -12.29
N GLY A 35 -1.61 3.87 -12.07
CA GLY A 35 -1.78 4.49 -10.76
C GLY A 35 -3.18 4.26 -10.18
N LEU A 36 -4.22 4.38 -11.00
CA LEU A 36 -5.60 4.13 -10.59
C LEU A 36 -5.84 2.65 -10.27
N GLU A 37 -5.31 1.74 -11.09
CA GLU A 37 -5.40 0.31 -10.85
C GLU A 37 -4.58 -0.13 -9.63
N LEU A 38 -3.38 0.45 -9.43
CA LEU A 38 -2.56 0.22 -8.25
C LEU A 38 -3.27 0.68 -6.98
N PHE A 39 -3.88 1.88 -7.01
CA PHE A 39 -4.66 2.38 -5.88
C PHE A 39 -5.83 1.43 -5.56
N GLY A 40 -6.56 0.99 -6.58
CA GLY A 40 -7.60 -0.03 -6.45
C GLY A 40 -7.08 -1.30 -5.78
N ALA A 41 -6.02 -1.89 -6.31
CA ALA A 41 -5.42 -3.13 -5.82
C ALA A 41 -4.92 -3.03 -4.37
N LEU A 42 -4.27 -1.92 -3.98
CA LEU A 42 -3.80 -1.71 -2.61
C LEU A 42 -4.96 -1.51 -1.62
N THR A 43 -6.03 -0.84 -2.03
CA THR A 43 -7.22 -0.68 -1.18
C THR A 43 -7.99 -1.99 -1.04
N GLU A 44 -8.10 -2.80 -2.10
CA GLU A 44 -8.67 -4.15 -2.05
C GLU A 44 -7.82 -5.09 -1.17
N TYR A 45 -6.50 -5.02 -1.29
CA TYR A 45 -5.58 -5.73 -0.41
C TYR A 45 -5.82 -5.41 1.07
N LEU A 46 -6.05 -4.13 1.38
CA LEU A 46 -6.39 -3.70 2.74
C LEU A 46 -7.81 -4.13 3.16
N ASP A 47 -8.79 -4.12 2.25
CA ASP A 47 -10.14 -4.64 2.51
C ASP A 47 -10.08 -6.12 2.95
N ASP A 48 -9.26 -6.93 2.25
CA ASP A 48 -9.02 -8.33 2.58
C ASP A 48 -8.43 -8.48 3.99
N LEU A 49 -7.39 -7.69 4.34
CA LEU A 49 -6.77 -7.74 5.67
C LEU A 49 -7.72 -7.38 6.81
N TYR A 50 -8.76 -6.59 6.53
CA TYR A 50 -9.73 -6.11 7.51
C TYR A 50 -10.94 -7.06 7.64
N GLY A 51 -10.96 -8.16 6.87
CA GLY A 51 -12.03 -9.15 6.90
C GLY A 51 -13.26 -8.74 6.08
N GLY A 52 -13.05 -8.01 4.98
CA GLY A 52 -14.09 -7.76 3.97
C GLY A 52 -15.16 -6.74 4.38
N ALA A 53 -15.10 -6.18 5.60
CA ALA A 53 -15.94 -5.04 6.00
C ALA A 53 -15.55 -3.73 5.28
N GLY A 54 -14.44 -3.74 4.54
CA GLY A 54 -13.90 -2.59 3.84
C GLY A 54 -12.94 -1.78 4.72
N PHE A 55 -11.78 -1.48 4.17
CA PHE A 55 -10.88 -0.43 4.59
C PHE A 55 -11.47 0.90 4.10
N ASP A 56 -12.29 1.51 4.97
CA ASP A 56 -12.88 2.84 4.79
C ASP A 56 -12.16 3.92 5.62
N ARG A 57 -11.29 3.50 6.55
CA ARG A 57 -10.50 4.36 7.42
C ARG A 57 -9.16 3.74 7.82
N LEU A 58 -8.19 4.59 8.13
CA LEU A 58 -6.96 4.16 8.80
C LEU A 58 -7.26 3.70 10.23
N LEU A 59 -6.71 2.56 10.64
CA LEU A 59 -6.85 2.10 12.01
C LEU A 59 -6.11 3.05 12.96
N PRO A 60 -6.70 3.34 14.14
CA PRO A 60 -5.95 4.01 15.21
C PRO A 60 -4.77 3.13 15.65
N GLU A 61 -3.77 3.75 16.26
CA GLU A 61 -2.50 3.09 16.59
C GLU A 61 -2.64 1.74 17.32
N PRO A 62 -3.49 1.58 18.36
CA PRO A 62 -3.63 0.28 19.03
C PRO A 62 -4.14 -0.84 18.11
N GLU A 63 -5.12 -0.53 17.27
CA GLU A 63 -5.71 -1.48 16.31
C GLU A 63 -4.72 -1.81 15.18
N ARG A 64 -3.96 -0.80 14.73
CA ARG A 64 -2.89 -0.96 13.75
C ARG A 64 -1.76 -1.84 14.27
N THR A 65 -1.32 -1.64 15.51
CA THR A 65 -0.31 -2.50 16.17
C THR A 65 -0.81 -3.94 16.29
N ALA A 66 -2.08 -4.15 16.64
CA ALA A 66 -2.68 -5.48 16.70
C ALA A 66 -2.75 -6.16 15.30
N LEU A 67 -3.03 -5.40 14.25
CA LEU A 67 -3.00 -5.92 12.87
C LEU A 67 -1.57 -6.25 12.43
N ALA A 68 -0.60 -5.38 12.70
CA ALA A 68 0.81 -5.62 12.41
C ALA A 68 1.33 -6.89 13.10
N GLY A 69 0.96 -7.10 14.37
CA GLY A 69 1.30 -8.32 15.11
C GLY A 69 0.74 -9.58 14.47
N ARG A 70 -0.47 -9.54 13.89
CA ARG A 70 -1.06 -10.66 13.15
C ARG A 70 -0.31 -10.94 11.85
N ILE A 71 0.05 -9.90 11.10
CA ILE A 71 0.85 -10.03 9.88
C ILE A 71 2.20 -10.67 10.18
N GLN A 72 2.88 -10.22 11.25
CA GLN A 72 4.15 -10.81 11.70
C GLN A 72 3.99 -12.27 12.16
N ALA A 73 2.88 -12.61 12.82
CA ALA A 73 2.62 -13.98 13.26
C ALA A 73 2.47 -14.93 12.06
N VAL A 74 1.81 -14.49 11.00
CA VAL A 74 1.57 -15.28 9.78
C VAL A 74 2.86 -15.44 8.95
N ARG A 75 3.64 -14.37 8.75
CA ARG A 75 4.90 -14.43 7.99
C ARG A 75 6.05 -15.15 8.72
N GLY A 76 5.90 -15.37 10.02
CA GLY A 76 6.98 -15.84 10.88
C GLY A 76 7.99 -14.73 11.21
N ARG A 77 8.97 -15.04 12.09
CA ARG A 77 9.91 -14.04 12.66
C ARG A 77 10.84 -13.37 11.65
N SER A 78 10.87 -13.82 10.40
CA SER A 78 11.68 -13.21 9.34
C SER A 78 10.89 -12.09 8.67
N GLY A 79 10.70 -10.99 9.39
CA GLY A 79 10.35 -9.73 8.74
C GLY A 79 11.48 -9.32 7.78
N PRO A 80 11.18 -8.64 6.67
CA PRO A 80 12.19 -8.19 5.73
C PRO A 80 13.08 -7.18 6.46
N ALA A 81 14.37 -7.18 6.12
CA ALA A 81 15.28 -6.20 6.67
C ALA A 81 14.79 -4.79 6.30
N PRO A 82 14.95 -3.79 7.19
CA PRO A 82 14.61 -2.41 6.86
C PRO A 82 15.35 -1.97 5.58
N VAL A 83 14.62 -1.40 4.64
CA VAL A 83 15.17 -0.86 3.40
C VAL A 83 15.34 0.65 3.56
N GLU A 84 16.51 1.17 3.22
CA GLU A 84 16.73 2.62 3.21
C GLU A 84 15.90 3.25 2.09
N LEU A 85 15.14 4.30 2.40
CA LEU A 85 14.27 5.02 1.47
C LEU A 85 14.82 6.42 1.19
N ASP A 86 14.54 6.93 0.00
CA ASP A 86 14.85 8.29 -0.43
C ASP A 86 13.81 9.28 0.11
N GLU A 87 13.96 10.55 -0.26
CA GLU A 87 13.05 11.62 0.15
C GLU A 87 11.61 11.45 -0.38
N HIS A 88 11.39 10.56 -1.34
CA HIS A 88 10.10 10.25 -1.94
C HIS A 88 9.50 8.92 -1.44
N GLY A 89 10.17 8.22 -0.52
CA GLY A 89 9.72 6.93 0.01
C GLY A 89 10.02 5.74 -0.91
N VAL A 90 10.96 5.90 -1.85
CA VAL A 90 11.44 4.87 -2.77
C VAL A 90 12.78 4.31 -2.26
N PRO A 91 13.02 2.98 -2.28
CA PRO A 91 14.31 2.40 -1.89
C PRO A 91 15.56 3.00 -2.58
N VAL A 92 16.60 3.39 -1.82
CA VAL A 92 17.83 4.08 -2.34
C VAL A 92 18.91 3.15 -2.88
N ASP A 93 19.12 1.97 -2.28
CA ASP A 93 20.20 1.06 -2.65
C ASP A 93 19.68 -0.38 -2.73
N LEU A 94 19.58 -0.86 -3.97
CA LEU A 94 19.16 -2.23 -4.29
C LEU A 94 20.38 -3.16 -4.48
N SER A 95 21.61 -2.65 -4.44
CA SER A 95 22.82 -3.46 -4.63
C SER A 95 23.17 -4.32 -3.42
N ALA A 96 22.64 -3.99 -2.24
CA ALA A 96 22.77 -4.77 -1.01
C ALA A 96 21.84 -6.00 -0.95
N THR A 97 20.85 -6.08 -1.85
CA THR A 97 19.90 -7.19 -1.97
C THR A 97 19.91 -7.64 -3.42
N GLU A 98 20.63 -8.73 -3.74
CA GLU A 98 20.47 -9.42 -5.04
C GLU A 98 18.98 -9.49 -5.37
N ALA A 99 18.54 -8.73 -6.39
CA ALA A 99 17.15 -8.48 -6.80
C ALA A 99 16.12 -9.26 -5.97
N ASP A 100 15.63 -8.67 -4.87
CA ASP A 100 14.67 -9.35 -3.99
C ASP A 100 13.42 -9.71 -4.83
N PRO A 101 13.20 -11.01 -5.13
CA PRO A 101 12.15 -11.44 -6.06
C PRO A 101 10.74 -11.10 -5.56
N ARG A 102 10.62 -10.63 -4.31
CA ARG A 102 9.37 -10.14 -3.72
C ARG A 102 8.98 -8.75 -4.19
N LEU A 103 9.96 -7.86 -4.37
CA LEU A 103 9.70 -6.53 -4.92
C LEU A 103 9.31 -6.60 -6.40
N ASP A 104 9.67 -7.67 -7.09
CA ASP A 104 9.27 -7.99 -8.46
C ASP A 104 7.88 -8.64 -8.55
N GLN A 105 7.19 -8.87 -7.42
CA GLN A 105 5.83 -9.40 -7.46
C GLN A 105 4.84 -8.31 -7.92
N PRO A 106 4.01 -8.60 -8.94
CA PRO A 106 2.97 -7.69 -9.38
C PRO A 106 1.94 -7.45 -8.26
N VAL A 107 1.64 -6.17 -8.00
CA VAL A 107 0.49 -5.74 -7.16
C VAL A 107 -0.80 -5.80 -7.94
N ASN A 108 -0.72 -5.39 -9.20
CA ASN A 108 -1.76 -5.56 -10.21
C ASN A 108 -1.12 -6.18 -11.47
N ALA A 109 -1.88 -6.33 -12.55
CA ALA A 109 -1.37 -6.98 -13.76
C ALA A 109 -0.16 -6.29 -14.42
N ALA A 110 0.18 -5.05 -14.04
CA ALA A 110 1.15 -4.21 -14.74
C ALA A 110 2.32 -3.71 -13.87
N VAL A 111 2.16 -3.67 -12.54
CA VAL A 111 3.07 -2.91 -11.66
C VAL A 111 3.50 -3.74 -10.47
N THR A 112 4.81 -3.87 -10.27
CA THR A 112 5.39 -4.50 -9.07
C THR A 112 5.36 -3.58 -7.85
N LEU A 113 5.66 -4.09 -6.64
CA LEU A 113 5.66 -3.26 -5.44
C LEU A 113 6.65 -2.08 -5.51
N LEU A 114 7.83 -2.33 -6.09
CA LEU A 114 8.85 -1.29 -6.28
C LEU A 114 8.43 -0.29 -7.36
N GLU A 115 7.95 -0.78 -8.51
CA GLU A 115 7.45 0.08 -9.59
C GLU A 115 6.30 0.94 -9.10
N GLY A 116 5.43 0.42 -8.24
CA GLY A 116 4.32 1.17 -7.69
C GLY A 116 4.75 2.30 -6.75
N ARG A 117 5.85 2.14 -5.99
CA ARG A 117 6.43 3.23 -5.19
C ARG A 117 7.00 4.34 -6.08
N ARG A 118 7.71 3.96 -7.16
CA ARG A 118 8.23 4.91 -8.15
C ARG A 118 7.10 5.65 -8.85
N LEU A 119 6.09 4.93 -9.30
CA LEU A 119 4.90 5.50 -9.92
C LEU A 119 4.17 6.46 -8.98
N ALA A 120 4.03 6.11 -7.71
CA ALA A 120 3.43 6.98 -6.69
C ALA A 120 4.22 8.29 -6.54
N ALA A 121 5.55 8.21 -6.48
CA ALA A 121 6.43 9.37 -6.42
C ALA A 121 6.33 10.23 -7.69
N GLU A 122 6.36 9.62 -8.88
CA GLU A 122 6.21 10.31 -10.16
C GLU A 122 4.87 11.04 -10.25
N LEU A 123 3.76 10.36 -9.96
CA LEU A 123 2.42 10.95 -9.94
C LEU A 123 2.31 12.09 -8.93
N ALA A 124 2.94 11.98 -7.76
CA ALA A 124 2.92 13.02 -6.72
C ALA A 124 3.61 14.33 -7.15
N THR A 125 4.50 14.28 -8.14
CA THR A 125 5.10 15.49 -8.74
C THR A 125 4.20 16.16 -9.79
N ALA A 126 3.15 15.47 -10.24
CA ALA A 126 2.19 16.02 -11.19
C ALA A 126 1.22 17.02 -10.51
N GLY A 127 0.58 17.84 -11.35
CA GLY A 127 -0.51 18.71 -10.91
C GLY A 127 -1.84 17.99 -10.77
N ASP A 128 -2.85 18.71 -10.27
CA ASP A 128 -4.26 18.32 -10.27
C ASP A 128 -4.56 16.96 -9.58
N TRP A 129 -5.35 16.10 -10.23
CA TRP A 129 -5.83 14.86 -9.64
C TRP A 129 -4.75 13.77 -9.60
N GLN A 130 -3.78 13.83 -10.50
CA GLN A 130 -2.64 12.91 -10.55
C GLN A 130 -1.74 13.11 -9.33
N GLY A 131 -1.47 14.37 -8.98
CA GLY A 131 -0.74 14.71 -7.75
C GLY A 131 -1.44 14.19 -6.49
N GLU A 132 -2.76 14.35 -6.41
CA GLU A 132 -3.56 13.83 -5.29
C GLU A 132 -3.58 12.29 -5.25
N LEU A 133 -3.67 11.62 -6.40
CA LEU A 133 -3.56 10.16 -6.49
C LEU A 133 -2.18 9.67 -6.06
N GLY A 134 -1.11 10.32 -6.50
CA GLY A 134 0.26 10.01 -6.09
C GLY A 134 0.44 10.16 -4.57
N GLY A 135 -0.09 11.25 -4.00
CA GLY A 135 -0.09 11.45 -2.55
C GLY A 135 -0.89 10.39 -1.80
N CYS A 136 -2.04 9.95 -2.34
CA CYS A 136 -2.81 8.85 -1.78
C CYS A 136 -2.01 7.54 -1.77
N LEU A 137 -1.35 7.21 -2.88
CA LEU A 137 -0.51 6.01 -3.00
C LEU A 137 0.66 6.05 -2.01
N GLN A 138 1.35 7.19 -1.87
CA GLN A 138 2.42 7.36 -0.87
C GLN A 138 1.91 7.13 0.56
N ALA A 139 0.72 7.65 0.88
CA ALA A 139 0.09 7.43 2.18
C ALA A 139 -0.25 5.95 2.42
N LEU A 140 -0.76 5.24 1.39
CA LEU A 140 -1.04 3.81 1.47
C LEU A 140 0.23 2.98 1.68
N TYR A 141 1.31 3.27 0.92
CA TYR A 141 2.60 2.60 1.12
C TYR A 141 3.14 2.85 2.53
N THR A 142 3.05 4.08 3.04
CA THR A 142 3.45 4.41 4.41
C THR A 142 2.63 3.64 5.45
N TYR A 143 1.32 3.52 5.22
CA TYR A 143 0.43 2.76 6.10
C TYR A 143 0.76 1.26 6.10
N LEU A 144 1.00 0.69 4.92
CA LEU A 144 1.39 -0.70 4.75
C LEU A 144 2.78 -0.97 5.37
N ASP A 145 3.73 -0.05 5.22
CA ASP A 145 5.04 -0.10 5.88
C ASP A 145 4.88 -0.20 7.40
N GLN A 146 4.01 0.61 8.01
CA GLN A 146 3.71 0.53 9.44
C GLN A 146 3.10 -0.82 9.86
N LEU A 147 2.27 -1.42 9.01
CA LEU A 147 1.72 -2.76 9.25
C LEU A 147 2.78 -3.86 9.14
N TYR A 148 3.84 -3.62 8.36
CA TYR A 148 4.87 -4.60 8.04
C TYR A 148 6.14 -4.49 8.89
N GLY A 149 6.23 -3.48 9.77
CA GLY A 149 7.33 -3.35 10.72
C GLY A 149 8.13 -2.05 10.61
N GLY A 150 7.74 -1.13 9.72
CA GLY A 150 8.33 0.19 9.62
C GLY A 150 8.57 0.65 8.18
N PRO A 151 9.18 1.83 8.00
CA PRO A 151 9.44 2.40 6.68
C PRO A 151 10.16 1.41 5.75
N GLY A 152 9.62 1.24 4.54
CA GLY A 152 10.18 0.33 3.52
C GLY A 152 9.97 -1.16 3.79
N ALA A 153 9.27 -1.55 4.86
CA ALA A 153 9.08 -2.97 5.22
C ALA A 153 8.00 -3.68 4.39
N PHE A 154 7.11 -2.95 3.72
CA PHE A 154 6.14 -3.52 2.80
C PHE A 154 6.81 -3.79 1.44
N THR A 155 7.41 -4.98 1.34
CA THR A 155 8.14 -5.46 0.16
C THR A 155 7.54 -6.73 -0.45
N GLU A 156 6.53 -7.32 0.20
CA GLU A 156 5.80 -8.47 -0.33
C GLU A 156 4.32 -8.45 0.05
N LEU A 157 3.49 -8.96 -0.85
CA LEU A 157 2.09 -9.21 -0.57
C LEU A 157 1.93 -10.51 0.22
N LEU A 158 1.01 -10.52 1.17
CA LEU A 158 0.51 -11.78 1.72
C LEU A 158 -0.27 -12.52 0.64
N THR A 159 -0.09 -13.84 0.58
CA THR A 159 -0.94 -14.73 -0.21
C THR A 159 -2.40 -14.65 0.25
N PRO A 160 -3.38 -15.05 -0.59
CA PRO A 160 -4.79 -15.03 -0.20
C PRO A 160 -5.09 -15.81 1.09
N GLU A 161 -4.40 -16.93 1.32
CA GLU A 161 -4.54 -17.72 2.54
C GLU A 161 -4.02 -16.96 3.77
N GLU A 162 -2.84 -16.36 3.66
CA GLU A 162 -2.25 -15.53 4.73
C GLU A 162 -3.12 -14.32 5.05
N ARG A 163 -3.69 -13.65 4.04
CA ARG A 163 -4.66 -12.56 4.25
C ARG A 163 -5.89 -13.03 5.02
N ALA A 164 -6.44 -14.19 4.66
CA ALA A 164 -7.57 -14.77 5.36
C ALA A 164 -7.24 -15.10 6.84
N GLN A 165 -6.02 -15.58 7.11
CA GLN A 165 -5.56 -15.81 8.50
C GLN A 165 -5.43 -14.51 9.31
N VAL A 166 -4.89 -13.44 8.70
CA VAL A 166 -4.78 -12.12 9.32
C VAL A 166 -6.18 -11.53 9.62
N ALA A 167 -7.07 -11.62 8.63
CA ALA A 167 -8.45 -11.17 8.71
C ALA A 167 -9.25 -11.87 9.80
N ALA A 168 -9.08 -13.20 9.94
CA ALA A 168 -9.69 -14.00 10.99
C ALA A 168 -9.17 -13.67 12.40
N GLY A 169 -8.17 -12.78 12.53
CA GLY A 169 -7.67 -12.29 13.80
C GLY A 169 -6.57 -13.14 14.43
N ALA A 170 -6.08 -14.17 13.73
CA ALA A 170 -5.13 -15.21 14.13
C ALA A 170 -5.10 -15.55 15.64
N PRO A 171 -5.53 -16.76 16.07
CA PRO A 171 -5.08 -18.01 15.44
C PRO A 171 -6.18 -19.08 15.20
N SER A 172 -5.85 -20.07 14.37
CA SER A 172 -6.12 -21.48 14.70
C SER A 172 -4.79 -22.23 14.63
N ARG A 173 -4.34 -22.75 15.77
CA ARG A 173 -3.19 -23.66 15.87
C ARG A 173 -3.49 -25.00 15.23
#